data_AF-A0A6I9PJT8-F1
#
_entry.id   AF-A0A6I9PJT8-F1
#
_cell.length_a   1.000
_cell.length_b   1.000
_cell.length_c   1.000
_cell.angle_alpha   90.00
_cell.angle_beta   90.00
_cell.angle_gamma   90.00
#
_symmetry.space_group_name_H-M   'P 1'
#
loop_
_entity.id
_entity.type
_entity.pdbx_description
1 polymer ?
#
loop_
_entity_poly.entity_id
_entity_poly.type
_entity_poly.pdbx_seq_one_letter_code
_entity_poly.pdbx_strand_id
1 'polypeptide(L)'
;EVCPPDWDGLICWPGLATKVPCPTYIFDFNHKGHAYRTCDVNGSWVFAHRLNKTWTNYSECFLQPTDEKGRQDFFERLCVMYTIGYAVSFSSLLVAIFIIGYF
;
A
#
# COMPACT_ATOMS: atom_id res chain seq x y z
N GLU A 1 -3.17 30.66 -17.11
CA GLU A 1 -1.99 31.14 -16.35
C GLU A 1 -1.17 29.94 -15.89
N VAL A 2 0.12 30.13 -15.61
CA VAL A 2 1.00 29.06 -15.14
C VAL A 2 1.01 29.09 -13.62
N CYS A 3 0.71 27.95 -12.98
CA CYS A 3 0.78 27.86 -11.53
C CYS A 3 2.26 27.75 -11.08
N PRO A 4 2.60 28.22 -9.87
CA PRO A 4 3.95 28.05 -9.35
C PRO A 4 4.25 26.55 -9.13
N PRO A 5 5.50 26.11 -9.36
CA PRO A 5 5.91 24.78 -8.96
C PRO A 5 5.79 24.65 -7.44
N ASP A 6 5.32 23.49 -6.99
CA ASP A 6 4.96 23.26 -5.59
C ASP A 6 5.26 21.82 -5.18
N TRP A 7 5.50 21.62 -3.88
CA TRP A 7 5.72 20.31 -3.29
C TRP A 7 4.63 20.05 -2.25
N ASP A 8 3.81 19.03 -2.50
CA ASP A 8 2.67 18.70 -1.64
C ASP A 8 2.98 17.65 -0.56
N GLY A 9 4.25 17.29 -0.38
CA GLY A 9 4.68 16.21 0.50
C GLY A 9 4.87 14.87 -0.21
N LEU A 10 4.47 14.77 -1.49
CA LEU A 10 4.52 13.51 -2.25
C LEU A 10 5.11 13.73 -3.65
N ILE A 11 4.57 14.68 -4.41
CA ILE A 11 4.96 14.89 -5.80
C ILE A 11 5.45 16.32 -5.97
N CYS A 12 6.52 16.48 -6.76
CA CYS A 12 6.95 17.78 -7.25
C CYS A 12 6.07 18.17 -8.44
N TRP A 13 5.28 19.22 -8.29
CA TRP A 13 4.38 19.73 -9.33
C TRP A 13 5.14 20.72 -10.22
N PRO A 14 5.26 20.49 -11.54
CA PRO A 14 6.07 21.34 -12.41
C PRO A 14 5.43 22.70 -12.78
N GLY A 15 4.34 23.12 -12.13
CA GLY A 15 3.65 24.40 -12.36
C GLY A 15 2.88 24.52 -13.69
N LEU A 16 3.38 23.87 -14.73
CA LEU A 16 2.79 23.82 -16.07
C LEU A 16 1.92 22.58 -16.30
N ALA A 17 2.20 21.48 -15.58
CA ALA A 17 1.51 20.21 -15.77
C ALA A 17 0.39 20.01 -14.74
N THR A 18 -0.82 19.80 -15.25
CA THR A 18 -2.01 19.40 -14.46
C THR A 18 -2.09 17.88 -14.24
N LYS A 19 -1.19 17.12 -14.89
CA LYS A 19 -1.11 15.66 -14.84
C LYS A 19 0.35 15.25 -14.66
N VAL A 20 0.62 14.46 -13.62
CA VAL A 20 1.96 13.93 -13.32
C VAL A 20 1.84 12.42 -13.05
N PRO A 21 2.77 11.58 -13.53
CA PRO A 21 2.75 10.15 -13.19
C PRO A 21 2.85 9.93 -11.68
N CYS A 22 2.24 8.84 -11.19
CA CYS A 22 2.38 8.47 -9.79
C CYS A 22 3.84 8.13 -9.44
N PRO A 23 4.30 8.47 -8.23
CA PRO A 23 5.69 8.26 -7.82
C PRO A 23 6.07 6.78 -7.84
N THR A 24 7.27 6.51 -8.35
CA THR A 24 7.84 5.14 -8.38
C THR A 24 8.50 4.74 -7.07
N TYR A 25 8.78 5.71 -6.19
CA TYR A 25 9.44 5.47 -4.91
C TYR A 25 8.48 4.94 -3.82
N ILE A 26 7.15 4.97 -4.06
CA ILE A 26 6.13 4.43 -3.15
C ILE A 26 5.70 3.07 -3.66
N PHE A 27 6.06 2.00 -2.97
CA PHE A 27 5.83 0.63 -3.42
C PHE A 27 4.34 0.28 -3.58
N ASP A 28 3.47 0.80 -2.71
CA ASP A 28 2.04 0.48 -2.70
C ASP A 28 1.21 1.33 -3.67
N PHE A 29 1.85 2.02 -4.62
CA PHE A 29 1.17 2.87 -5.60
C PHE A 29 1.08 2.22 -6.97
N ASN A 30 0.00 2.52 -7.68
CA ASN A 30 -0.15 2.13 -9.07
C ASN A 30 0.72 3.04 -9.93
N HIS A 31 1.93 2.59 -10.24
CA HIS A 31 2.91 3.33 -11.05
C HIS A 31 2.45 3.62 -12.49
N LYS A 32 1.37 2.97 -12.97
CA LYS A 32 0.77 3.26 -14.29
C LYS A 32 -0.29 4.36 -14.24
N GLY A 33 -0.75 4.70 -13.04
CA GLY A 33 -1.72 5.76 -12.79
C GLY A 33 -1.11 7.16 -12.87
N HIS A 34 -1.97 8.17 -12.82
CA HIS A 34 -1.55 9.57 -12.78
C HIS A 34 -2.24 10.35 -11.67
N ALA A 35 -1.51 11.31 -11.10
CA ALA A 35 -2.06 12.30 -10.19
C ALA A 35 -2.51 13.53 -10.98
N TYR A 36 -3.62 14.13 -10.58
CA TYR A 36 -4.21 15.30 -11.25
C TYR A 36 -4.33 16.48 -10.30
N ARG A 37 -3.96 17.66 -10.78
CA ARG A 37 -4.09 18.93 -10.06
C ARG A 37 -4.59 20.01 -10.99
N THR A 38 -5.42 20.90 -10.48
CA THR A 38 -6.03 21.98 -11.29
C THR A 38 -5.47 23.32 -10.86
N CYS A 39 -5.11 24.15 -11.85
CA CYS A 39 -4.69 25.53 -11.65
C CYS A 39 -5.91 26.44 -11.79
N ASP A 40 -6.12 27.33 -10.82
CA ASP A 40 -7.18 28.32 -10.84
C ASP A 40 -6.86 29.48 -11.80
N VAL A 41 -7.87 30.26 -12.18
CA VAL A 41 -7.71 31.43 -13.07
C VAL A 41 -6.84 32.53 -12.46
N ASN A 42 -6.69 32.53 -11.13
CA ASN A 42 -5.84 33.46 -10.39
C ASN A 42 -4.34 33.06 -10.38
N GLY A 43 -3.95 32.01 -11.11
CA GLY A 43 -2.57 31.52 -11.13
C GLY A 43 -2.16 30.77 -9.85
N SER A 44 -3.12 30.34 -9.04
CA SER A 44 -2.90 29.57 -7.81
C SER A 44 -3.49 28.17 -7.90
N TRP A 45 -2.96 27.23 -7.13
CA TRP A 45 -3.52 25.88 -7.07
C TRP A 45 -4.90 25.90 -6.42
N VAL A 46 -5.85 25.14 -6.98
CA VAL A 46 -7.22 25.04 -6.42
C VAL A 46 -7.15 24.62 -4.96
N PHE A 47 -7.77 25.38 -4.08
CA PHE A 47 -7.76 25.12 -2.64
C PHE A 47 -9.06 24.42 -2.21
N ALA A 48 -8.92 23.23 -1.62
CA ALA A 48 -10.03 22.53 -1.02
C ALA A 48 -10.32 23.11 0.37
N HIS A 49 -11.25 24.06 0.44
CA HIS A 49 -11.64 24.73 1.69
C HIS A 49 -12.10 23.74 2.79
N ARG A 50 -12.66 22.58 2.42
CA ARG A 50 -13.05 21.55 3.38
C ARG A 50 -11.87 20.86 4.07
N LEU A 51 -10.72 20.78 3.40
CA LEU A 51 -9.54 20.05 3.85
C LEU A 51 -8.41 20.98 4.32
N ASN A 52 -8.60 22.31 4.20
CA ASN A 52 -7.57 23.33 4.41
C ASN A 52 -6.25 23.00 3.67
N LYS A 53 -6.35 22.40 2.49
CA LYS A 53 -5.22 21.99 1.66
C LYS A 53 -5.50 22.23 0.19
N THR A 54 -4.45 22.28 -0.61
CA THR A 54 -4.56 22.27 -2.07
C THR A 54 -5.22 20.98 -2.54
N TRP A 55 -6.13 21.10 -3.50
CA TRP A 55 -6.87 19.99 -4.04
C TRP A 55 -6.01 19.22 -5.05
N THR A 56 -5.89 17.92 -4.83
CA THR A 56 -5.18 16.99 -5.72
C THR A 56 -5.95 15.68 -5.79
N ASN A 57 -6.11 15.12 -6.98
CA ASN A 57 -6.75 13.82 -7.17
C ASN A 57 -5.70 12.72 -7.35
N TYR A 58 -5.62 11.85 -6.34
CA TYR A 58 -4.73 10.69 -6.26
C TYR A 58 -5.45 9.36 -6.52
N SER A 59 -6.70 9.38 -7.00
CA SER A 59 -7.52 8.17 -7.13
C SER A 59 -6.89 7.08 -7.99
N GLU A 60 -6.14 7.43 -9.03
CA GLU A 60 -5.45 6.44 -9.87
C GLU A 60 -4.13 5.94 -9.29
N CYS A 61 -3.55 6.64 -8.30
CA CYS A 61 -2.29 6.26 -7.67
C CYS A 61 -2.48 5.20 -6.59
N PHE A 62 -3.65 5.11 -5.96
CA PHE A 62 -3.91 4.07 -4.98
C PHE A 62 -4.13 2.73 -5.68
N LEU A 63 -3.31 1.73 -5.34
CA LEU A 63 -3.60 0.34 -5.71
C LEU A 63 -4.93 -0.06 -5.07
N GLN A 64 -5.83 -0.66 -5.85
CA GLN A 64 -7.02 -1.28 -5.27
C GLN A 64 -6.56 -2.36 -4.27
N PRO A 65 -7.19 -2.48 -3.09
CA PRO A 65 -6.81 -3.40 -2.01
C PRO A 65 -7.03 -4.89 -2.35
N THR A 66 -7.21 -5.22 -3.63
CA THR A 66 -7.49 -6.58 -4.11
C THR A 66 -6.34 -7.55 -3.86
N ASP A 67 -5.08 -7.09 -3.88
CA ASP A 67 -3.91 -7.96 -3.69
C ASP A 67 -3.66 -8.30 -2.21
N GLU A 68 -3.88 -7.34 -1.31
CA GLU A 68 -3.69 -7.53 0.13
C GLU A 68 -4.59 -8.63 0.71
N LYS A 69 -5.84 -8.70 0.24
CA LYS A 69 -6.81 -9.70 0.72
C LYS A 69 -6.43 -11.12 0.31
N GLY A 70 -6.00 -11.31 -0.94
CA GLY A 70 -5.57 -12.63 -1.43
C GLY A 70 -4.29 -13.11 -0.73
N ARG A 71 -3.37 -12.19 -0.44
CA ARG A 71 -2.14 -12.47 0.30
C ARG A 71 -2.41 -12.87 1.75
N GLN A 72 -3.31 -12.16 2.45
CA GLN A 72 -3.73 -12.53 3.81
C GLN A 72 -4.37 -13.92 3.87
N ASP A 73 -5.29 -14.22 2.96
CA ASP A 73 -5.96 -15.53 2.90
C ASP A 73 -4.95 -16.67 2.66
N PHE A 74 -3.92 -16.43 1.84
CA PHE A 74 -2.86 -17.40 1.59
C PHE A 74 -1.99 -17.66 2.83
N PHE A 75 -1.58 -16.61 3.53
CA PHE A 75 -0.77 -16.73 4.75
C PHE A 75 -1.53 -17.40 5.89
N GLU A 76 -2.83 -17.14 6.03
CA GLU A 76 -3.66 -17.78 7.05
C GLU A 76 -3.73 -19.30 6.86
N ARG A 77 -3.92 -19.75 5.61
CA ARG A 77 -3.94 -21.19 5.28
C ARG A 77 -2.61 -21.88 5.59
N LEU A 78 -1.49 -21.22 5.29
CA LEU A 78 -0.16 -21.74 5.60
C LEU A 78 0.07 -21.86 7.11
N CYS A 79 -0.34 -20.85 7.88
CA CYS A 79 -0.25 -20.88 9.34
C CYS A 79 -1.01 -22.06 9.93
N VAL A 80 -2.23 -22.32 9.48
CA VAL A 80 -3.04 -23.46 9.99
C VAL A 80 -2.36 -24.80 9.71
N MET A 81 -1.87 -25.02 8.47
CA MET A 81 -1.16 -26.25 8.11
C MET A 81 0.11 -26.44 8.95
N TYR A 82 0.91 -25.37 9.09
CA TYR A 82 2.12 -25.36 9.91
C TYR A 82 1.79 -25.72 11.37
N THR A 83 0.84 -25.04 12.00
CA THR A 83 0.52 -25.25 13.41
C THR A 83 0.05 -26.68 13.68
N ILE A 84 -0.82 -27.22 12.83
CA ILE A 84 -1.29 -28.61 12.96
C ILE A 84 -0.13 -29.58 12.77
N GLY A 85 0.70 -29.38 11.74
CA GLY A 85 1.85 -30.25 11.46
C GLY A 85 2.86 -30.28 12.61
N TYR A 86 3.18 -29.12 13.17
CA TYR A 86 4.09 -29.03 14.32
C TYR A 86 3.50 -29.61 15.59
N ALA A 87 2.20 -29.41 15.86
CA ALA A 87 1.54 -30.00 17.02
C ALA A 87 1.57 -31.54 16.96
N VAL A 88 1.18 -32.13 15.83
CA VAL A 88 1.20 -33.59 15.62
C VAL A 88 2.62 -34.15 15.73
N SER A 89 3.59 -33.50 15.10
CA SER A 89 4.99 -33.92 15.14
C SER A 89 5.52 -33.88 16.57
N PHE A 90 5.29 -32.79 17.29
CA PHE A 90 5.71 -32.64 18.68
C PHE A 90 5.08 -33.70 19.59
N SER A 91 3.78 -33.99 19.44
CA SER A 91 3.11 -35.06 20.18
C SER A 91 3.73 -36.43 19.90
N SER A 92 4.01 -36.77 18.64
CA SER A 92 4.66 -38.04 18.30
C SER A 92 6.07 -38.17 18.90
N LEU A 93 6.82 -37.06 18.90
CA LEU A 93 8.20 -37.02 19.41
C LEU A 93 8.23 -37.21 20.93
N LEU A 94 7.28 -36.59 21.64
CA LEU A 94 7.10 -36.80 23.08
C LEU A 94 6.82 -38.27 23.41
N VAL A 95 5.93 -38.92 22.66
CA VAL A 95 5.63 -40.35 22.85
C VAL A 95 6.88 -41.21 22.60
N ALA A 96 7.64 -40.92 21.54
CA ALA A 96 8.88 -41.64 21.24
C ALA A 96 9.93 -41.49 22.35
N ILE A 97 10.13 -40.27 22.85
CA ILE A 97 11.06 -40.00 23.96
C ILE A 97 10.63 -40.76 25.22
N PHE A 98 9.33 -40.81 25.51
CA PHE A 98 8.82 -41.52 26.68
C PHE A 98 9.09 -43.03 26.60
N ILE A 99 8.91 -43.64 25.42
CA ILE A 99 9.21 -45.06 25.20
C ILE A 99 10.70 -45.34 25.40
N ILE A 100 11.57 -44.53 24.78
CA ILE A 100 13.04 -44.69 24.85
C ILE A 100 13.58 -44.43 26.26
N GLY A 101 12.98 -43.51 27.02
CA GLY A 101 13.46 -43.17 28.37
C GLY A 101 12.93 -44.09 29.48
N TYR A 102 11.80 -44.76 29.24
CA TYR A 102 11.18 -45.67 30.21
C TYR A 102 11.75 -47.10 30.14
N PHE A 103 12.06 -47.57 28.92
CA PHE A 103 12.72 -48.87 28.68
C PHE A 103 14.24 -48.72 28.68
#